data_AF-A0A1Z8S892-F1
#
_entry.id   AF-A0A1Z8S892-F1
#
_cell.length_a   1.000
_cell.length_b   1.000
_cell.length_c   1.000
_cell.angle_alpha   90.00
_cell.angle_beta   90.00
_cell.angle_gamma   90.00
#
_symmetry.space_group_name_H-M   'P 1'
#
loop_
_entity.id
_entity.type
_entity.pdbx_description
1 polymer ?
#
loop_
_entity_poly.entity_id
_entity_poly.type
_entity_poly.pdbx_seq_one_letter_code
_entity_poly.pdbx_strand_id
1 'polypeptide(L)'
;MNKIVVEFDLDKESQVMDGVRRLMSWITVNKKLQDTHHIVVIRKLEGEIHFLQKDYFMLALTECFTNWSGEGTLVMADANLEVNAGRWFIGSEIKRVPINLIAQPLALLQRTVDYFNDKTVVQPKPVDGKTKKYICLNGAAKPHRARLVTDLYENEYENDGWISWINRYGKLNHKKHFTNPKFQGQDMVLDYNAESIDNKSNQEILPTQYHYAGFEIVNESIVSDTSVFLTEKIWKPILYSKIFIVNGCKGTMKFLKSNGFEPYNELFNVEFDKLDYVHRYDAMWIQIEKLMEHTADDWTEIYQDKIIKEKLNHNANTFKFLKEKNWRTILDEL
;
A
#
# COMPACT_ATOMS: atom_id res chain seq x y z
N MET A 1 22.00 22.45 -0.89
CA MET A 1 22.94 22.32 -2.05
C MET A 1 23.12 23.62 -2.83
N ASN A 2 24.25 23.82 -3.52
CA ASN A 2 24.48 24.94 -4.47
C ASN A 2 23.98 24.65 -5.91
N LYS A 3 23.30 23.52 -6.14
CA LYS A 3 22.80 23.08 -7.46
C LYS A 3 21.30 23.38 -7.63
N ILE A 4 20.89 23.61 -8.88
CA ILE A 4 19.48 23.79 -9.26
C ILE A 4 18.79 22.42 -9.32
N VAL A 5 17.74 22.22 -8.53
CA VAL A 5 16.97 20.97 -8.51
C VAL A 5 15.98 20.94 -9.69
N VAL A 6 16.01 19.85 -10.46
CA VAL A 6 15.09 19.57 -11.57
C VAL A 6 14.27 18.34 -11.23
N GLU A 7 12.96 18.50 -11.15
CA GLU A 7 12.05 17.45 -10.69
C GLU A 7 11.34 16.76 -11.86
N PHE A 8 11.40 15.43 -11.87
CA PHE A 8 10.62 14.55 -12.73
C PHE A 8 9.66 13.76 -11.85
N ASP A 9 8.46 14.31 -11.65
CA ASP A 9 7.40 13.72 -10.85
C ASP A 9 6.63 12.67 -11.66
N LEU A 10 7.03 11.41 -11.50
CA LEU A 10 6.46 10.29 -12.24
C LEU A 10 5.12 9.82 -11.64
N ASP A 11 4.77 10.23 -10.42
CA ASP A 11 3.47 9.93 -9.82
C ASP A 11 2.32 10.70 -10.51
N LYS A 12 2.65 11.75 -11.27
CA LYS A 12 1.70 12.52 -12.09
C LYS A 12 1.49 11.93 -13.48
N GLU A 13 2.23 10.89 -13.84
CA GLU A 13 2.17 10.29 -15.16
C GLU A 13 1.13 9.19 -15.23
N SER A 14 0.27 9.24 -16.26
CA SER A 14 -0.59 8.11 -16.58
C SER A 14 0.21 6.88 -17.01
N GLN A 15 1.39 7.07 -17.60
CA GLN A 15 2.34 6.02 -17.94
C GLN A 15 3.75 6.43 -17.49
N VAL A 16 4.29 5.70 -16.52
CA VAL A 16 5.62 5.98 -15.92
C VAL A 16 6.71 6.12 -16.98
N MET A 17 6.68 5.30 -18.04
CA MET A 17 7.69 5.32 -19.10
C MET A 17 7.65 6.59 -19.95
N ASP A 18 6.53 7.31 -20.03
CA ASP A 18 6.49 8.61 -20.71
C ASP A 18 7.30 9.66 -19.93
N GLY A 19 7.19 9.65 -18.60
CA GLY A 19 8.02 10.50 -17.75
C GLY A 19 9.51 10.16 -17.85
N VAL A 20 9.86 8.88 -17.94
CA VAL A 20 11.25 8.44 -18.19
C VAL A 20 11.76 8.91 -19.56
N ARG A 21 10.94 8.83 -20.61
CA ARG A 21 11.30 9.36 -21.95
C ARG A 21 11.53 10.87 -21.92
N ARG A 22 10.72 11.63 -21.18
CA ARG A 22 10.91 13.08 -21.01
C ARG A 22 12.18 13.40 -20.23
N LEU A 23 12.50 12.62 -19.20
CA LEU A 23 13.78 12.72 -18.49
C LEU A 23 14.95 12.52 -19.46
N MET A 24 14.93 11.44 -20.25
CA MET A 24 15.98 11.13 -21.23
C MET A 24 16.15 12.25 -22.27
N SER A 25 15.03 12.77 -22.80
CA SER A 25 15.03 13.90 -23.74
C SER A 25 15.61 15.16 -23.10
N TRP A 26 15.23 15.47 -21.86
CA TRP A 26 15.75 16.63 -21.14
C TRP A 26 17.25 16.51 -20.90
N ILE A 27 17.75 15.35 -20.46
CA ILE A 27 19.19 15.09 -20.27
C ILE A 27 19.96 15.33 -21.57
N THR A 28 19.43 14.83 -22.70
CA THR A 28 20.08 14.97 -24.01
C THR A 28 20.23 16.44 -24.42
N VAL A 29 19.19 17.25 -24.21
CA VAL A 29 19.20 18.68 -24.56
C VAL A 29 20.06 19.49 -23.57
N ASN A 30 20.12 19.08 -22.31
CA ASN A 30 20.69 19.87 -21.21
C ASN A 30 22.02 19.33 -20.67
N LYS A 31 22.74 18.49 -21.43
CA LYS A 31 24.01 17.87 -20.99
C LYS A 31 25.02 18.86 -20.39
N LYS A 32 25.09 20.08 -20.93
CA LYS A 32 25.95 21.17 -20.43
C LYS A 32 25.64 21.65 -19.00
N LEU A 33 24.49 21.27 -18.44
CA LEU A 33 24.01 21.66 -17.13
C LEU A 33 24.39 20.68 -16.01
N GLN A 34 25.07 19.57 -16.33
CA GLN A 34 25.41 18.48 -15.41
C GLN A 34 26.15 18.92 -14.13
N ASP A 35 26.95 19.97 -14.19
CA ASP A 35 27.71 20.47 -13.03
C ASP A 35 26.90 21.42 -12.14
N THR A 36 25.79 21.97 -12.66
CA THR A 36 24.98 22.98 -11.97
C THR A 36 23.60 22.47 -11.55
N HIS A 37 23.15 21.32 -12.06
CA HIS A 37 21.81 20.80 -11.83
C HIS A 37 21.83 19.43 -11.13
N HIS A 38 20.82 19.20 -10.29
CA HIS A 38 20.54 17.94 -9.62
C HIS A 38 19.20 17.41 -10.12
N ILE A 39 19.17 16.20 -10.70
CA ILE A 39 17.94 15.60 -11.21
C ILE A 39 17.27 14.77 -10.10
N VAL A 40 16.01 15.04 -9.79
CA VAL A 40 15.24 14.24 -8.82
C VAL A 40 14.08 13.56 -9.53
N VAL A 41 14.04 12.24 -9.46
CA VAL A 41 12.97 11.40 -10.00
C VAL A 41 12.07 10.97 -8.84
N ILE A 42 10.78 11.33 -8.89
CA ILE A 42 9.84 11.13 -7.79
C ILE A 42 8.83 10.04 -8.16
N ARG A 43 8.73 9.02 -7.30
CA ARG A 43 7.76 7.91 -7.34
C ARG A 43 7.30 7.55 -5.93
N LYS A 44 6.89 8.56 -5.15
CA LYS A 44 6.47 8.41 -3.75
C LYS A 44 5.11 7.73 -3.58
N LEU A 45 4.40 7.42 -4.66
CA LEU A 45 3.16 6.62 -4.63
C LEU A 45 3.39 5.18 -5.07
N GLU A 46 4.66 4.77 -5.24
CA GLU A 46 5.06 3.42 -5.59
C GLU A 46 6.13 2.90 -4.61
N GLY A 47 6.00 1.64 -4.18
CA GLY A 47 6.93 1.03 -3.25
C GLY A 47 7.48 -0.32 -3.69
N GLU A 48 7.23 -0.74 -4.93
CA GLU A 48 7.95 -1.84 -5.54
C GLU A 48 8.21 -1.56 -7.02
N ILE A 49 9.35 -2.07 -7.50
CA ILE A 49 9.71 -2.10 -8.91
C ILE A 49 9.49 -3.57 -9.34
N HIS A 50 8.43 -3.83 -10.10
CA HIS A 50 7.89 -5.17 -10.34
C HIS A 50 8.91 -6.16 -10.93
N PHE A 51 9.33 -7.13 -10.11
CA PHE A 51 10.31 -8.17 -10.47
C PHE A 51 9.81 -9.27 -11.43
N LEU A 52 8.49 -9.43 -11.58
CA LEU A 52 7.88 -10.54 -12.35
C LEU A 52 7.72 -10.23 -13.85
N GLN A 53 8.05 -9.01 -14.27
CA GLN A 53 8.27 -8.64 -15.66
C GLN A 53 9.69 -8.10 -15.76
N LYS A 54 10.32 -8.13 -16.96
CA LYS A 54 11.59 -7.42 -17.14
C LYS A 54 11.38 -5.98 -16.72
N ASP A 55 11.97 -5.58 -15.61
CA ASP A 55 11.71 -4.24 -15.09
C ASP A 55 12.54 -3.22 -15.87
N TYR A 56 11.91 -2.68 -16.91
CA TYR A 56 12.47 -1.66 -17.76
C TYR A 56 12.66 -0.34 -17.04
N PHE A 57 12.05 -0.12 -15.86
CA PHE A 57 12.15 1.17 -15.18
C PHE A 57 13.56 1.42 -14.68
N MET A 58 14.15 0.50 -13.91
CA MET A 58 15.52 0.70 -13.40
C MET A 58 16.56 0.65 -14.51
N LEU A 59 16.34 -0.16 -15.55
CA LEU A 59 17.22 -0.20 -16.72
C LEU A 59 17.17 1.14 -17.48
N ALA A 60 15.98 1.66 -17.76
CA ALA A 60 15.82 2.95 -18.44
C ALA A 60 16.32 4.11 -17.58
N LEU A 61 16.14 4.06 -16.26
CA LEU A 61 16.71 5.03 -15.33
C LEU A 61 18.24 4.98 -15.37
N THR A 62 18.83 3.78 -15.42
CA THR A 62 20.28 3.62 -15.58
C THR A 62 20.76 4.24 -16.89
N GLU A 63 20.06 3.99 -17.99
CA GLU A 63 20.42 4.55 -19.30
C GLU A 63 20.38 6.09 -19.28
N CYS A 64 19.38 6.68 -18.62
CA CYS A 64 19.30 8.12 -18.41
C CYS A 64 20.55 8.64 -17.67
N PHE A 65 20.91 8.02 -16.54
CA PHE A 65 22.01 8.50 -15.69
C PHE A 65 23.41 8.07 -16.17
N THR A 66 23.51 7.13 -17.12
CA THR A 66 24.77 6.87 -17.83
C THR A 66 25.14 8.04 -18.74
N ASN A 67 24.13 8.74 -19.27
CA ASN A 67 24.30 9.92 -20.12
C ASN A 67 24.35 11.25 -19.34
N TRP A 68 24.27 11.20 -18.01
CA TRP A 68 24.31 12.36 -17.11
C TRP A 68 25.40 12.16 -16.07
N SER A 69 26.53 12.87 -16.21
CA SER A 69 27.61 12.80 -15.20
C SER A 69 27.36 13.67 -13.97
N GLY A 70 26.22 14.36 -13.91
CA GLY A 70 25.78 15.15 -12.76
C GLY A 70 25.11 14.28 -11.69
N GLU A 71 24.62 14.94 -10.64
CA GLU A 71 23.95 14.24 -9.53
C GLU A 71 22.49 13.90 -9.87
N GLY A 72 22.03 12.77 -9.33
CA GLY A 72 20.65 12.34 -9.44
C GLY A 72 20.14 11.68 -8.17
N THR A 73 18.84 11.74 -7.95
CA THR A 73 18.16 11.11 -6.80
C THR A 73 16.87 10.42 -7.25
N LEU A 74 16.58 9.23 -6.71
CA LEU A 74 15.28 8.57 -6.79
C LEU A 74 14.58 8.63 -5.43
N VAL A 75 13.34 9.13 -5.42
CA VAL A 75 12.47 9.19 -4.24
C VAL A 75 11.34 8.17 -4.39
N MET A 76 11.20 7.22 -3.45
CA MET A 76 10.20 6.14 -3.52
C MET A 76 9.62 5.75 -2.16
N ALA A 77 8.46 5.08 -2.14
CA ALA A 77 7.77 4.71 -0.92
C ALA A 77 8.16 3.34 -0.34
N ASP A 78 9.13 2.63 -0.92
CA ASP A 78 9.65 1.39 -0.31
C ASP A 78 10.43 1.76 0.96
N ALA A 79 9.98 1.30 2.13
CA ALA A 79 10.70 1.53 3.38
C ALA A 79 12.09 0.83 3.38
N ASN A 80 12.28 -0.17 2.52
CA ASN A 80 13.54 -0.88 2.33
C ASN A 80 14.28 -0.41 1.06
N LEU A 81 13.96 0.76 0.49
CA LEU A 81 14.49 1.24 -0.79
C LEU A 81 16.01 1.07 -0.92
N GLU A 82 16.78 1.56 0.04
CA GLU A 82 18.25 1.48 0.02
C GLU A 82 18.76 0.03 0.02
N VAL A 83 18.13 -0.82 0.83
CA VAL A 83 18.48 -2.25 0.94
C VAL A 83 18.10 -2.99 -0.35
N ASN A 84 16.97 -2.63 -0.96
CA ASN A 84 16.43 -3.28 -2.15
C ASN A 84 17.06 -2.80 -3.45
N ALA A 85 17.63 -1.60 -3.50
CA ALA A 85 18.24 -1.08 -4.70
C ALA A 85 19.36 -1.97 -5.23
N GLY A 86 20.17 -2.57 -4.36
CA GLY A 86 21.18 -3.56 -4.78
C GLY A 86 20.58 -4.82 -5.43
N ARG A 87 19.35 -5.18 -5.08
CA ARG A 87 18.63 -6.34 -5.63
C ARG A 87 18.09 -6.07 -7.03
N TRP A 88 17.75 -4.83 -7.36
CA TRP A 88 17.24 -4.43 -8.67
C TRP A 88 18.26 -4.61 -9.81
N PHE A 89 19.54 -4.80 -9.47
CA PHE A 89 20.62 -5.03 -10.43
C PHE A 89 21.08 -6.49 -10.48
N ILE A 90 20.44 -7.41 -9.75
CA ILE A 90 20.82 -8.83 -9.78
C ILE A 90 20.56 -9.40 -11.18
N GLY A 91 21.59 -10.01 -11.77
CA GLY A 91 21.54 -10.57 -13.13
C GLY A 91 21.78 -9.56 -14.25
N SER A 92 22.08 -8.30 -13.93
CA SER A 92 22.46 -7.26 -14.88
C SER A 92 23.98 -7.02 -14.88
N GLU A 93 24.54 -6.59 -16.03
CA GLU A 93 25.94 -6.13 -16.11
C GLU A 93 26.14 -4.80 -15.36
N ILE A 94 25.09 -3.97 -15.29
CA ILE A 94 25.02 -2.77 -14.46
C ILE A 94 24.91 -3.20 -13.01
N LYS A 95 25.82 -2.72 -12.14
CA LYS A 95 25.86 -3.06 -10.71
C LYS A 95 25.23 -2.03 -9.78
N ARG A 96 25.01 -0.81 -10.26
CA ARG A 96 24.31 0.28 -9.57
C ARG A 96 23.98 1.40 -10.56
N VAL A 97 22.94 2.18 -10.26
CA VAL A 97 22.77 3.51 -10.85
C VAL A 97 23.50 4.51 -9.95
N PRO A 98 24.25 5.48 -10.49
CA PRO A 98 24.94 6.50 -9.70
C PRO A 98 23.96 7.59 -9.22
N ILE A 99 22.88 7.19 -8.55
CA ILE A 99 21.91 8.12 -7.96
C ILE A 99 21.76 7.85 -6.48
N ASN A 100 21.48 8.91 -5.74
CA ASN A 100 21.06 8.84 -4.36
C ASN A 100 19.65 8.25 -4.28
N LEU A 101 19.34 7.63 -3.14
CA LEU A 101 18.04 7.04 -2.89
C LEU A 101 17.45 7.71 -1.65
N ILE A 102 16.19 8.11 -1.72
CA ILE A 102 15.47 8.67 -0.58
C ILE A 102 14.15 7.92 -0.42
N ALA A 103 14.02 7.21 0.70
CA ALA A 103 12.76 6.56 1.06
C ALA A 103 11.76 7.59 1.62
N GLN A 104 10.51 7.51 1.18
CA GLN A 104 9.35 8.26 1.68
C GLN A 104 8.18 7.30 1.95
N PRO A 105 8.33 6.32 2.85
CA PRO A 105 7.33 5.27 3.08
C PRO A 105 6.03 5.79 3.71
N LEU A 106 6.02 7.01 4.26
CA LEU A 106 4.82 7.64 4.84
C LEU A 106 4.11 8.59 3.87
N ALA A 107 4.53 8.67 2.60
CA ALA A 107 3.93 9.58 1.63
C ALA A 107 2.43 9.34 1.42
N LEU A 108 2.01 8.06 1.39
CA LEU A 108 0.61 7.66 1.27
C LEU A 108 -0.18 7.85 2.57
N LEU A 109 0.49 7.77 3.73
CA LEU A 109 -0.11 8.16 5.00
C LEU A 109 -0.46 9.65 4.97
N GLN A 110 0.51 10.51 4.60
CA GLN A 110 0.29 11.95 4.54
C GLN A 110 -0.83 12.31 3.56
N ARG A 111 -0.87 11.65 2.39
CA ARG A 111 -1.98 11.79 1.43
C ARG A 111 -3.33 11.47 2.07
N THR A 112 -3.41 10.37 2.82
CA THR A 112 -4.64 9.95 3.51
C THR A 112 -5.04 10.96 4.61
N VAL A 113 -4.07 11.49 5.36
CA VAL A 113 -4.29 12.57 6.35
C VAL A 113 -4.84 13.83 5.69
N ASP A 114 -4.29 14.22 4.54
CA ASP A 114 -4.73 15.40 3.81
C ASP A 114 -6.19 15.25 3.35
N TYR A 115 -6.56 14.08 2.82
CA TYR A 115 -7.95 13.78 2.44
C TYR A 115 -8.90 13.73 3.63
N PHE A 116 -8.46 13.22 4.79
CA PHE A 116 -9.27 13.23 6.01
C PHE A 116 -9.58 14.66 6.50
N ASN A 117 -8.64 15.59 6.31
CA ASN A 117 -8.81 16.98 6.70
C ASN A 117 -9.62 17.80 5.67
N ASP A 118 -9.83 17.27 4.47
CA ASP A 118 -10.66 17.88 3.44
C ASP A 118 -12.16 17.71 3.77
N LYS A 119 -12.78 18.78 4.26
CA LYS A 119 -14.20 18.81 4.63
C LYS A 119 -15.17 18.61 3.45
N THR A 120 -14.69 18.63 2.20
CA THR A 120 -15.51 18.33 1.03
C THR A 120 -15.67 16.83 0.80
N VAL A 121 -14.80 16.00 1.40
CA VAL A 121 -14.86 14.54 1.36
C VAL A 121 -15.76 14.04 2.49
N VAL A 122 -17.02 13.76 2.17
CA VAL A 122 -18.00 13.30 3.17
C VAL A 122 -17.85 11.81 3.42
N GLN A 123 -17.51 11.44 4.65
CA GLN A 123 -17.45 10.04 5.10
C GLN A 123 -18.80 9.57 5.65
N PRO A 124 -19.12 8.27 5.55
CA PRO A 124 -20.26 7.70 6.25
C PRO A 124 -20.18 7.95 7.76
N LYS A 125 -21.34 7.97 8.42
CA LYS A 125 -21.39 8.14 9.88
C LYS A 125 -20.91 6.86 10.58
N PRO A 126 -20.05 6.98 11.61
CA PRO A 126 -19.74 5.85 12.49
C PRO A 126 -20.99 5.29 13.15
N VAL A 127 -20.97 4.00 13.42
CA VAL A 127 -22.00 3.30 14.19
C VAL A 127 -21.34 2.42 15.25
N ASP A 128 -22.01 2.28 16.39
CA ASP A 128 -21.46 1.51 17.50
C ASP A 128 -21.64 0.00 17.26
N GLY A 129 -22.88 -0.43 16.97
CA GLY A 129 -23.22 -1.84 16.75
C GLY A 129 -22.65 -2.45 15.47
N LYS A 130 -22.19 -3.70 15.55
CA LYS A 130 -21.72 -4.49 14.41
C LYS A 130 -22.79 -5.49 13.98
N THR A 131 -22.90 -5.70 12.67
CA THR A 131 -23.86 -6.66 12.07
C THR A 131 -23.16 -7.72 11.23
N LYS A 132 -21.85 -7.57 10.99
CA LYS A 132 -20.99 -8.52 10.28
C LYS A 132 -19.65 -8.62 10.99
N LYS A 133 -18.99 -9.77 10.86
CA LYS A 133 -17.68 -10.02 11.48
C LYS A 133 -16.60 -9.20 10.80
N TYR A 134 -16.57 -9.18 9.46
CA TYR A 134 -15.49 -8.52 8.73
C TYR A 134 -15.96 -7.67 7.53
N ILE A 135 -15.05 -6.83 7.04
CA ILE A 135 -15.10 -6.21 5.71
C ILE A 135 -13.79 -6.45 4.97
N CYS A 136 -13.85 -6.72 3.68
CA CYS A 136 -12.70 -7.00 2.81
C CYS A 136 -12.88 -6.26 1.48
N LEU A 137 -12.15 -5.16 1.29
CA LEU A 137 -12.31 -4.26 0.14
C LEU A 137 -11.28 -4.57 -0.96
N ASN A 138 -11.72 -4.94 -2.16
CA ASN A 138 -10.83 -5.27 -3.28
C ASN A 138 -11.13 -4.42 -4.51
N GLY A 139 -10.22 -3.48 -4.77
CA GLY A 139 -10.22 -2.62 -5.95
C GLY A 139 -9.71 -3.34 -7.21
N ALA A 140 -8.38 -3.38 -7.34
CA ALA A 140 -7.72 -4.04 -8.46
C ALA A 140 -7.71 -5.57 -8.29
N ALA A 141 -8.00 -6.30 -9.36
CA ALA A 141 -7.94 -7.76 -9.35
C ALA A 141 -6.48 -8.21 -9.31
N LYS A 142 -6.06 -8.87 -8.22
CA LYS A 142 -4.69 -9.36 -8.02
C LYS A 142 -4.68 -10.79 -7.47
N PRO A 143 -3.68 -11.63 -7.82
CA PRO A 143 -3.66 -13.04 -7.42
C PRO A 143 -3.77 -13.26 -5.91
N HIS A 144 -3.09 -12.46 -5.09
CA HIS A 144 -3.13 -12.59 -3.62
C HIS A 144 -4.50 -12.26 -3.03
N ARG A 145 -5.25 -11.34 -3.66
CA ARG A 145 -6.62 -11.00 -3.27
C ARG A 145 -7.61 -12.08 -3.71
N ALA A 146 -7.41 -12.63 -4.91
CA ALA A 146 -8.22 -13.72 -5.43
C ALA A 146 -8.11 -14.96 -4.53
N ARG A 147 -6.89 -15.30 -4.08
CA ARG A 147 -6.67 -16.37 -3.10
C ARG A 147 -7.48 -16.11 -1.83
N LEU A 148 -7.34 -14.93 -1.22
CA LEU A 148 -8.05 -14.58 0.01
C LEU A 148 -9.57 -14.66 -0.11
N VAL A 149 -10.14 -14.08 -1.17
CA VAL A 149 -11.59 -14.15 -1.38
C VAL A 149 -12.03 -15.59 -1.66
N THR A 150 -11.25 -16.37 -2.41
CA THR A 150 -11.56 -17.78 -2.66
C THR A 150 -11.61 -18.58 -1.36
N ASP A 151 -10.61 -18.40 -0.48
CA ASP A 151 -10.54 -19.10 0.81
C ASP A 151 -11.73 -18.71 1.72
N LEU A 152 -12.21 -17.45 1.67
CA LEU A 152 -13.43 -17.05 2.39
C LEU A 152 -14.65 -17.83 1.92
N TYR A 153 -14.82 -18.06 0.61
CA TYR A 153 -15.92 -18.86 0.06
C TYR A 153 -15.74 -20.37 0.28
N GLU A 154 -14.50 -20.87 0.32
CA GLU A 154 -14.21 -22.29 0.60
C GLU A 154 -14.53 -22.65 2.06
N ASN A 155 -14.40 -21.69 2.98
CA ASN A 155 -14.71 -21.86 4.40
C ASN A 155 -16.11 -21.35 4.80
N GLU A 156 -16.98 -21.08 3.82
CA GLU A 156 -18.37 -20.63 4.03
C GLU A 156 -18.51 -19.28 4.79
N TYR A 157 -17.46 -18.45 4.74
CA TYR A 157 -17.41 -17.13 5.38
C TYR A 157 -17.91 -15.99 4.48
N GLU A 158 -18.39 -16.26 3.27
CA GLU A 158 -18.88 -15.23 2.35
C GLU A 158 -20.05 -14.41 2.93
N ASN A 159 -20.86 -15.03 3.80
CA ASN A 159 -22.02 -14.39 4.43
C ASN A 159 -21.70 -13.75 5.79
N ASP A 160 -20.51 -13.97 6.34
CA ASP A 160 -20.10 -13.42 7.63
C ASP A 160 -19.57 -11.98 7.53
N GLY A 161 -19.28 -11.51 6.31
CA GLY A 161 -18.68 -10.20 6.07
C GLY A 161 -19.25 -9.45 4.88
N TRP A 162 -18.64 -8.31 4.59
CA TRP A 162 -18.85 -7.55 3.35
C TRP A 162 -17.61 -7.65 2.48
N ILE A 163 -17.77 -8.08 1.23
CA ILE A 163 -16.67 -8.21 0.27
C ILE A 163 -16.95 -7.28 -0.91
N SER A 164 -15.96 -6.46 -1.29
CA SER A 164 -15.97 -5.84 -2.62
C SER A 164 -14.95 -6.50 -3.53
N TRP A 165 -15.23 -6.51 -4.82
CA TRP A 165 -14.37 -6.96 -5.91
C TRP A 165 -14.78 -6.23 -7.18
N ILE A 166 -14.06 -5.20 -7.59
CA ILE A 166 -14.53 -4.31 -8.68
C ILE A 166 -13.73 -4.44 -9.98
N ASN A 167 -12.78 -5.37 -10.04
CA ASN A 167 -11.93 -5.61 -11.23
C ASN A 167 -11.28 -4.33 -11.80
N ARG A 168 -10.82 -3.41 -10.93
CA ARG A 168 -10.10 -2.21 -11.35
C ARG A 168 -8.82 -2.62 -12.11
N TYR A 169 -8.61 -2.02 -13.27
CA TYR A 169 -7.55 -2.38 -14.24
C TYR A 169 -7.71 -3.73 -14.96
N GLY A 170 -8.91 -4.32 -14.93
CA GLY A 170 -9.25 -5.52 -15.69
C GLY A 170 -9.36 -6.79 -14.84
N LYS A 171 -9.80 -7.87 -15.49
CA LYS A 171 -10.11 -9.15 -14.85
C LYS A 171 -8.90 -10.07 -14.84
N LEU A 172 -8.77 -10.87 -13.79
CA LEU A 172 -7.81 -11.98 -13.76
C LEU A 172 -8.27 -13.14 -14.65
N ASN A 173 -7.31 -13.97 -15.06
CA ASN A 173 -7.64 -15.23 -15.73
C ASN A 173 -8.35 -16.17 -14.74
N HIS A 174 -9.63 -16.46 -15.01
CA HIS A 174 -10.48 -17.19 -14.09
C HIS A 174 -9.94 -18.58 -13.74
N LYS A 175 -9.49 -19.35 -14.75
CA LYS A 175 -9.02 -20.74 -14.57
C LYS A 175 -7.80 -20.86 -13.67
N LYS A 176 -7.02 -19.78 -13.53
CA LYS A 176 -5.77 -19.77 -12.78
C LYS A 176 -5.96 -19.30 -11.33
N HIS A 177 -6.95 -18.44 -11.08
CA HIS A 177 -7.00 -17.66 -9.84
C HIS A 177 -8.27 -17.86 -9.02
N PHE A 178 -9.31 -18.51 -9.55
CA PHE A 178 -10.53 -18.79 -8.81
C PHE A 178 -10.87 -20.29 -8.88
N THR A 179 -10.60 -21.01 -7.80
CA THR A 179 -10.84 -22.46 -7.69
C THR A 179 -12.25 -22.78 -7.21
N ASN A 180 -12.91 -21.86 -6.49
CA ASN A 180 -14.24 -22.08 -5.94
C ASN A 180 -15.35 -21.66 -6.94
N PRO A 181 -16.34 -22.51 -7.26
CA PRO A 181 -17.39 -22.18 -8.22
C PRO A 181 -18.32 -21.05 -7.77
N LYS A 182 -18.44 -20.78 -6.45
CA LYS A 182 -19.28 -19.70 -5.90
C LYS A 182 -18.72 -18.31 -6.20
N PHE A 183 -17.41 -18.19 -6.39
CA PHE A 183 -16.74 -16.94 -6.73
C PHE A 183 -15.73 -17.12 -7.86
N GLN A 184 -16.04 -16.54 -9.01
CA GLN A 184 -15.27 -16.62 -10.25
C GLN A 184 -14.80 -15.23 -10.70
N GLY A 185 -14.60 -14.31 -9.75
CA GLY A 185 -14.18 -12.94 -10.02
C GLY A 185 -15.29 -12.04 -10.58
N GLN A 186 -16.56 -12.40 -10.36
CA GLN A 186 -17.68 -11.52 -10.66
C GLN A 186 -17.61 -10.22 -9.83
N ASP A 187 -18.12 -9.12 -10.38
CA ASP A 187 -18.09 -7.84 -9.68
C ASP A 187 -18.97 -7.87 -8.42
N MET A 188 -18.43 -7.35 -7.33
CA MET A 188 -19.10 -7.15 -6.05
C MET A 188 -18.85 -5.69 -5.64
N VAL A 189 -19.87 -4.85 -5.76
CA VAL A 189 -19.75 -3.39 -5.51
C VAL A 189 -20.43 -3.05 -4.19
N LEU A 190 -19.73 -2.34 -3.31
CA LEU A 190 -20.30 -1.82 -2.05
C LEU A 190 -20.62 -0.32 -2.15
N ASP A 191 -19.79 0.43 -2.87
CA ASP A 191 -19.85 1.89 -3.01
C ASP A 191 -19.61 2.35 -4.45
N TYR A 192 -18.40 2.14 -4.99
CA TYR A 192 -17.97 2.59 -6.31
C TYR A 192 -17.49 1.40 -7.16
N ASN A 193 -17.78 1.44 -8.45
CA ASN A 193 -17.30 0.45 -9.42
C ASN A 193 -15.96 0.87 -10.03
N ALA A 194 -15.37 0.03 -10.90
CA ALA A 194 -14.10 0.35 -11.57
C ALA A 194 -14.10 1.65 -12.38
N GLU A 195 -15.25 2.08 -12.89
CA GLU A 195 -15.38 3.30 -13.70
C GLU A 195 -15.43 4.58 -12.86
N SER A 196 -15.92 4.47 -11.62
CA SER A 196 -16.16 5.63 -10.75
C SER A 196 -15.16 5.76 -9.60
N ILE A 197 -14.45 4.68 -9.23
CA ILE A 197 -13.51 4.69 -8.10
C ILE A 197 -12.37 5.70 -8.29
N ASP A 198 -11.97 5.99 -9.52
CA ASP A 198 -10.87 6.92 -9.84
C ASP A 198 -11.30 8.38 -9.96
N ASN A 199 -12.58 8.67 -9.76
CA ASN A 199 -13.08 10.02 -9.76
C ASN A 199 -12.77 10.71 -8.43
N LYS A 200 -12.04 11.83 -8.50
CA LYS A 200 -11.75 12.70 -7.36
C LYS A 200 -11.16 11.92 -6.17
N SER A 201 -11.80 11.99 -5.02
CA SER A 201 -11.40 11.36 -3.76
C SER A 201 -12.17 10.07 -3.46
N ASN A 202 -12.84 9.46 -4.45
CA ASN A 202 -13.68 8.28 -4.22
C ASN A 202 -12.89 7.12 -3.61
N GLN A 203 -11.61 6.96 -3.97
CA GLN A 203 -10.71 6.00 -3.33
C GLN A 203 -10.51 6.20 -1.84
N GLU A 204 -10.84 7.35 -1.27
CA GLU A 204 -10.63 7.70 0.15
C GLU A 204 -11.92 7.64 0.95
N ILE A 205 -13.07 7.51 0.28
CA ILE A 205 -14.38 7.35 0.90
C ILE A 205 -14.55 5.88 1.27
N LEU A 206 -15.09 5.63 2.47
CA LEU A 206 -15.44 4.29 2.93
C LEU A 206 -16.87 3.92 2.49
N PRO A 207 -17.17 2.64 2.22
CA PRO A 207 -18.55 2.20 2.03
C PRO A 207 -19.32 2.32 3.35
N THR A 208 -20.64 2.54 3.28
CA THR A 208 -21.48 2.69 4.49
C THR A 208 -21.43 1.47 5.40
N GLN A 209 -21.28 0.28 4.81
CA GLN A 209 -21.14 -1.01 5.49
C GLN A 209 -19.88 -1.09 6.36
N TYR A 210 -18.86 -0.25 6.11
CA TYR A 210 -17.59 -0.29 6.80
C TYR A 210 -17.75 -0.21 8.31
N HIS A 211 -18.60 0.69 8.82
CA HIS A 211 -18.75 0.87 10.27
C HIS A 211 -19.52 -0.26 10.97
N TYR A 212 -20.24 -1.09 10.21
CA TYR A 212 -21.02 -2.24 10.70
C TYR A 212 -20.21 -3.55 10.78
N ALA A 213 -18.97 -3.55 10.29
CA ALA A 213 -18.08 -4.72 10.36
C ALA A 213 -17.19 -4.68 11.62
N GLY A 214 -17.00 -5.84 12.25
CA GLY A 214 -16.10 -6.02 13.41
C GLY A 214 -14.64 -5.72 13.10
N PHE A 215 -14.04 -6.37 12.10
CA PHE A 215 -12.66 -6.11 11.68
C PHE A 215 -12.52 -5.91 10.17
N GLU A 216 -11.37 -5.43 9.72
CA GLU A 216 -11.03 -5.38 8.29
C GLU A 216 -9.95 -6.39 7.95
N ILE A 217 -10.18 -7.13 6.87
CA ILE A 217 -9.13 -7.90 6.20
C ILE A 217 -8.52 -7.00 5.12
N VAL A 218 -7.36 -6.42 5.43
CA VAL A 218 -6.66 -5.48 4.56
C VAL A 218 -5.88 -6.25 3.52
N ASN A 219 -6.31 -6.18 2.26
CA ASN A 219 -5.56 -6.68 1.12
C ASN A 219 -4.70 -5.57 0.53
N GLU A 220 -3.40 -5.54 0.84
CA GLU A 220 -2.51 -4.48 0.36
C GLU A 220 -2.35 -4.48 -1.17
N SER A 221 -1.81 -3.39 -1.71
CA SER A 221 -1.56 -3.22 -3.14
C SER A 221 -0.60 -4.27 -3.69
N ILE A 222 0.39 -4.62 -2.91
CA ILE A 222 1.40 -5.62 -3.22
C ILE A 222 1.59 -6.58 -2.05
N VAL A 223 2.09 -7.77 -2.35
CA VAL A 223 2.64 -8.71 -1.38
C VAL A 223 4.07 -8.99 -1.84
N SER A 224 5.04 -8.64 -1.01
CA SER A 224 6.46 -8.78 -1.34
C SER A 224 7.20 -9.36 -0.13
N ASP A 225 8.28 -10.09 -0.37
CA ASP A 225 9.19 -10.58 0.68
C ASP A 225 10.41 -9.67 0.85
N THR A 226 10.54 -8.65 0.00
CA THR A 226 11.69 -7.75 -0.07
C THR A 226 11.28 -6.31 0.22
N SER A 227 10.25 -5.81 -0.46
CA SER A 227 9.76 -4.43 -0.31
C SER A 227 8.78 -4.29 0.84
N VAL A 228 8.75 -3.13 1.47
CA VAL A 228 7.74 -2.74 2.46
C VAL A 228 7.05 -1.49 1.95
N PHE A 229 5.82 -1.67 1.47
CA PHE A 229 5.02 -0.60 0.89
C PHE A 229 3.60 -0.63 1.46
N LEU A 230 3.20 0.48 2.08
CA LEU A 230 1.91 0.63 2.73
C LEU A 230 1.09 1.69 1.99
N THR A 231 -0.15 1.35 1.68
CA THR A 231 -1.05 2.25 0.92
C THR A 231 -2.20 2.76 1.78
N GLU A 232 -3.11 3.55 1.21
CA GLU A 232 -4.29 4.04 1.92
C GLU A 232 -5.10 2.90 2.57
N LYS A 233 -4.97 1.67 2.06
CA LYS A 233 -5.71 0.49 2.53
C LYS A 233 -5.41 0.13 3.97
N ILE A 234 -4.15 0.17 4.40
CA ILE A 234 -3.82 -0.06 5.82
C ILE A 234 -3.99 1.19 6.66
N TRP A 235 -3.84 2.37 6.05
CA TRP A 235 -4.00 3.66 6.73
C TRP A 235 -5.44 3.96 7.12
N LYS A 236 -6.42 3.54 6.31
CA LYS A 236 -7.85 3.69 6.60
C LYS A 236 -8.29 3.04 7.92
N PRO A 237 -8.10 1.73 8.17
CA PRO A 237 -8.52 1.15 9.44
C PRO A 237 -7.81 1.76 10.64
N ILE A 238 -6.55 2.18 10.49
CA ILE A 238 -5.83 2.91 11.55
C ILE A 238 -6.51 4.26 11.84
N LEU A 239 -6.75 5.07 10.81
CA LEU A 239 -7.37 6.39 10.91
C LEU A 239 -8.80 6.32 11.47
N TYR A 240 -9.59 5.36 11.00
CA TYR A 240 -10.99 5.17 11.38
C TYR A 240 -11.18 4.24 12.58
N SER A 241 -10.11 3.99 13.34
CA SER A 241 -10.16 3.22 14.58
C SER A 241 -10.87 1.87 14.40
N LYS A 242 -10.47 1.11 13.39
CA LYS A 242 -10.95 -0.24 13.11
C LYS A 242 -9.85 -1.27 13.35
N ILE A 243 -10.22 -2.38 13.99
CA ILE A 243 -9.36 -3.55 14.17
C ILE A 243 -9.12 -4.18 12.79
N PHE A 244 -7.87 -4.53 12.48
CA PHE A 244 -7.53 -5.04 11.15
C PHE A 244 -6.47 -6.13 11.21
N ILE A 245 -6.48 -6.99 10.19
CA ILE A 245 -5.41 -7.95 9.87
C ILE A 245 -5.00 -7.74 8.41
N VAL A 246 -3.69 -7.80 8.12
CA VAL A 246 -3.14 -7.38 6.82
C VAL A 246 -2.52 -8.54 6.04
N ASN A 247 -3.01 -8.74 4.82
CA ASN A 247 -2.36 -9.49 3.76
C ASN A 247 -1.50 -8.53 2.93
N GLY A 248 -0.24 -8.35 3.35
CA GLY A 248 0.68 -7.40 2.75
C GLY A 248 2.12 -7.92 2.66
N CYS A 249 3.06 -6.99 2.56
CA CYS A 249 4.49 -7.30 2.51
C CYS A 249 5.01 -7.91 3.80
N LYS A 250 6.11 -8.67 3.70
CA LYS A 250 6.90 -9.12 4.84
C LYS A 250 7.41 -7.90 5.61
N GLY A 251 7.24 -7.91 6.93
CA GLY A 251 7.71 -6.80 7.76
C GLY A 251 6.76 -5.59 7.81
N THR A 252 5.53 -5.72 7.30
CA THR A 252 4.51 -4.66 7.41
C THR A 252 4.20 -4.37 8.87
N MET A 253 3.95 -5.41 9.68
CA MET A 253 3.66 -5.22 11.11
C MET A 253 4.91 -4.78 11.88
N LYS A 254 6.10 -5.24 11.48
CA LYS A 254 7.36 -4.73 12.01
C LYS A 254 7.52 -3.22 11.76
N PHE A 255 7.23 -2.76 10.54
CA PHE A 255 7.30 -1.34 10.17
C PHE A 255 6.30 -0.49 10.95
N LEU A 256 5.06 -0.96 11.10
CA LEU A 256 4.07 -0.27 11.92
C LEU A 256 4.53 -0.13 13.38
N LYS A 257 5.02 -1.22 13.99
CA LYS A 257 5.56 -1.19 15.36
C LYS A 257 6.73 -0.23 15.53
N SER A 258 7.68 -0.20 14.57
CA SER A 258 8.82 0.73 14.64
C SER A 258 8.42 2.20 14.52
N ASN A 259 7.24 2.48 13.96
CA ASN A 259 6.66 3.83 13.87
C ASN A 259 5.65 4.13 14.99
N GLY A 260 5.63 3.30 16.05
CA GLY A 260 4.83 3.55 17.25
C GLY A 260 3.38 3.04 17.19
N PHE A 261 2.98 2.30 16.15
CA PHE A 261 1.66 1.67 16.12
C PHE A 261 1.63 0.36 16.92
N GLU A 262 0.49 0.09 17.55
CA GLU A 262 0.28 -1.09 18.38
C GLU A 262 -0.65 -2.10 17.71
N PRO A 263 -0.25 -3.38 17.61
CA PRO A 263 -1.15 -4.44 17.16
C PRO A 263 -2.17 -4.81 18.24
N TYR A 264 -3.24 -5.46 17.81
CA TYR A 264 -4.29 -6.01 18.67
C TYR A 264 -3.93 -7.43 19.14
N ASN A 265 -2.79 -7.59 19.81
CA ASN A 265 -2.25 -8.89 20.26
C ASN A 265 -3.19 -9.67 21.19
N GLU A 266 -4.16 -8.98 21.80
CA GLU A 266 -5.24 -9.55 22.61
C GLU A 266 -6.18 -10.43 21.78
N LEU A 267 -6.29 -10.16 20.48
CA LEU A 267 -7.20 -10.82 19.55
C LEU A 267 -6.48 -11.79 18.62
N PHE A 268 -5.28 -11.46 18.16
CA PHE A 268 -4.50 -12.31 17.26
C PHE A 268 -2.99 -12.04 17.32
N ASN A 269 -2.17 -13.02 16.94
CA ASN A 269 -0.72 -12.81 16.87
C ASN A 269 -0.28 -12.24 15.51
N VAL A 270 0.81 -11.48 15.48
CA VAL A 270 1.34 -10.87 14.24
C VAL A 270 2.64 -11.52 13.79
N GLU A 271 2.96 -12.71 14.30
CA GLU A 271 4.25 -13.38 14.05
C GLU A 271 4.36 -13.90 12.61
N PHE A 272 3.22 -14.08 11.92
CA PHE A 272 3.16 -14.39 10.50
C PHE A 272 3.93 -13.37 9.63
N ASP A 273 4.05 -12.12 10.07
CA ASP A 273 4.72 -11.02 9.35
C ASP A 273 6.21 -11.28 9.06
N LYS A 274 6.84 -12.22 9.78
CA LYS A 274 8.26 -12.59 9.64
C LYS A 274 8.50 -13.66 8.56
N LEU A 275 7.45 -14.33 8.11
CA LEU A 275 7.53 -15.45 7.18
C LEU A 275 7.61 -14.97 5.71
N ASP A 276 8.11 -15.83 4.83
CA ASP A 276 7.97 -15.64 3.38
C ASP A 276 6.50 -15.70 2.94
N TYR A 277 6.18 -15.28 1.72
CA TYR A 277 4.78 -15.08 1.33
C TYR A 277 3.90 -16.31 1.48
N VAL A 278 4.40 -17.51 1.12
CA VAL A 278 3.61 -18.75 1.17
C VAL A 278 3.25 -19.06 2.61
N HIS A 279 4.24 -19.12 3.50
CA HIS A 279 4.02 -19.44 4.90
C HIS A 279 3.35 -18.29 5.68
N ARG A 280 3.61 -17.03 5.29
CA ARG A 280 2.98 -15.83 5.87
C ARG A 280 1.48 -15.86 5.68
N TYR A 281 1.03 -16.18 4.47
CA TYR A 281 -0.38 -16.24 4.17
C TYR A 281 -1.08 -17.31 5.02
N ASP A 282 -0.53 -18.53 5.06
CA ASP A 282 -1.15 -19.64 5.80
C ASP A 282 -1.20 -19.34 7.31
N ALA A 283 -0.13 -18.78 7.87
CA ALA A 283 -0.08 -18.38 9.28
C ALA A 283 -1.03 -17.21 9.60
N MET A 284 -1.20 -16.27 8.67
CA MET A 284 -2.17 -15.17 8.77
C MET A 284 -3.60 -15.71 8.70
N TRP A 285 -3.89 -16.68 7.83
CA TRP A 285 -5.21 -17.29 7.71
C TRP A 285 -5.69 -17.91 9.04
N ILE A 286 -4.80 -18.62 9.74
CA ILE A 286 -5.09 -19.14 11.09
C ILE A 286 -5.50 -18.01 12.06
N GLN A 287 -4.96 -16.81 11.89
CA GLN A 287 -5.37 -15.67 12.71
C GLN A 287 -6.71 -15.08 12.26
N ILE A 288 -7.03 -15.12 10.96
CA ILE A 288 -8.37 -14.78 10.46
C ILE A 288 -9.40 -15.73 11.08
N GLU A 289 -9.14 -17.04 11.10
CA GLU A 289 -10.06 -18.02 11.68
C GLU A 289 -10.38 -17.73 13.15
N LYS A 290 -9.37 -17.36 13.96
CA LYS A 290 -9.60 -16.90 15.35
C LYS A 290 -10.50 -15.68 15.44
N LEU A 291 -10.28 -14.69 14.57
CA LEU A 291 -11.12 -13.49 14.53
C LEU A 291 -12.57 -13.80 14.11
N MET A 292 -12.77 -14.88 13.34
CA MET A 292 -14.08 -15.34 12.89
C MET A 292 -14.87 -16.12 13.94
N GLU A 293 -14.22 -16.54 15.04
CA GLU A 293 -14.89 -17.15 16.21
C GLU A 293 -15.79 -16.15 16.94
N HIS A 294 -15.51 -14.84 16.81
CA HIS A 294 -16.33 -13.77 17.38
C HIS A 294 -17.56 -13.48 16.51
N THR A 295 -18.73 -13.47 17.15
CA THR A 295 -19.99 -13.03 16.54
C THR A 295 -20.02 -11.51 16.34
N ALA A 296 -21.02 -11.03 15.60
CA ALA A 296 -21.20 -9.58 15.43
C ALA A 296 -21.47 -8.86 16.76
N ASP A 297 -22.16 -9.51 17.70
CA ASP A 297 -22.40 -8.94 19.03
C ASP A 297 -21.11 -8.92 19.86
N ASP A 298 -20.30 -9.99 19.83
CA ASP A 298 -18.98 -10.01 20.46
C ASP A 298 -18.11 -8.86 19.95
N TRP A 299 -18.12 -8.61 18.64
CA TRP A 299 -17.41 -7.48 18.06
C TRP A 299 -17.93 -6.14 18.56
N THR A 300 -19.22 -6.00 18.85
CA THR A 300 -19.74 -4.77 19.46
C THR A 300 -19.16 -4.56 20.86
N GLU A 301 -19.04 -5.64 21.65
CA GLU A 301 -18.46 -5.62 23.00
C GLU A 301 -16.94 -5.42 23.01
N ILE A 302 -16.21 -6.05 22.08
CA ILE A 302 -14.75 -5.91 21.93
C ILE A 302 -14.34 -4.46 21.74
N TYR A 303 -15.13 -3.66 21.01
CA TYR A 303 -14.83 -2.22 20.84
C TYR A 303 -15.09 -1.39 22.10
N GLN A 304 -15.81 -1.93 23.09
CA GLN A 304 -16.00 -1.31 24.40
C GLN A 304 -14.92 -1.73 25.40
N ASP A 305 -14.14 -2.78 25.11
CA ASP A 305 -13.02 -3.18 25.95
C ASP A 305 -12.02 -2.02 26.10
N LYS A 306 -11.58 -1.81 27.34
CA LYS A 306 -10.73 -0.67 27.70
C LYS A 306 -9.39 -0.72 26.97
N ILE A 307 -8.75 -1.88 26.92
CA ILE A 307 -7.43 -2.05 26.31
C ILE A 307 -7.54 -1.84 24.79
N ILE A 308 -8.56 -2.43 24.17
CA ILE A 308 -8.82 -2.26 22.73
C ILE A 308 -9.07 -0.79 22.39
N LYS A 309 -9.92 -0.10 23.16
CA LYS A 309 -10.22 1.32 22.94
C LYS A 309 -9.00 2.21 23.10
N GLU A 310 -8.15 1.94 24.10
CA GLU A 310 -6.88 2.65 24.29
C GLU A 310 -5.95 2.47 23.07
N LYS A 311 -5.82 1.26 22.54
CA LYS A 311 -5.02 0.98 21.33
C LYS A 311 -5.56 1.65 20.07
N LEU A 312 -6.88 1.60 19.87
CA LEU A 312 -7.52 2.25 18.73
C LEU A 312 -7.29 3.77 18.75
N ASN A 313 -7.39 4.39 19.92
CA ASN A 313 -7.11 5.82 20.11
C ASN A 313 -5.63 6.15 19.92
N HIS A 314 -4.73 5.34 20.50
CA HIS A 314 -3.29 5.47 20.34
C HIS A 314 -2.90 5.41 18.86
N ASN A 315 -3.34 4.38 18.15
CA ASN A 315 -3.05 4.20 16.72
C ASN A 315 -3.58 5.36 15.87
N ALA A 316 -4.83 5.80 16.09
CA ALA A 316 -5.41 6.92 15.35
C ALA A 316 -4.69 8.25 15.65
N ASN A 317 -4.21 8.46 16.88
CA ASN A 317 -3.41 9.64 17.23
C ASN A 317 -2.02 9.57 16.60
N THR A 318 -1.32 8.44 16.72
CA THR A 318 -0.03 8.20 16.06
C THR A 318 -0.15 8.48 14.57
N PHE A 319 -1.19 7.97 13.91
CA PHE A 319 -1.45 8.24 12.49
C PHE A 319 -1.56 9.73 12.15
N LYS A 320 -2.33 10.50 12.93
CA LYS A 320 -2.57 11.93 12.67
C LYS A 320 -1.32 12.79 12.86
N PHE A 321 -0.42 12.39 13.75
CA PHE A 321 0.74 13.21 14.13
C PHE A 321 2.07 12.69 13.61
N LEU A 322 2.12 11.44 13.14
CA LEU A 322 3.31 10.86 12.53
C LEU A 322 3.65 11.63 11.25
N LYS A 323 4.91 12.06 11.15
CA LYS A 323 5.43 12.78 9.99
C LYS A 323 6.77 12.17 9.61
N GLU A 324 6.99 12.04 8.31
CA GLU A 324 8.32 11.83 7.78
C GLU A 324 8.97 13.16 7.40
N LYS A 325 10.29 13.15 7.34
CA LYS A 325 11.06 14.27 6.84
C LYS A 325 10.86 14.39 5.33
N ASN A 326 10.61 15.61 4.86
CA ASN A 326 10.42 15.86 3.44
C ASN A 326 11.69 15.51 2.64
N TRP A 327 11.54 14.83 1.51
CA TRP A 327 12.65 14.42 0.66
C TRP A 327 13.57 15.59 0.26
N ARG A 328 13.06 16.82 0.08
CA ARG A 328 13.91 17.99 -0.23
C ARG A 328 14.84 18.34 0.92
N THR A 329 14.35 18.24 2.16
CA THR A 329 15.17 18.46 3.35
C THR A 329 16.22 17.36 3.51
N ILE A 330 15.88 16.11 3.22
CA ILE A 330 16.86 15.01 3.20
C ILE A 330 17.90 15.26 2.11
N LEU A 331 17.46 15.69 0.93
CA LEU A 331 18.35 15.98 -0.19
C LEU A 331 19.35 17.09 0.15
N ASP A 332 18.94 18.16 0.81
CA ASP A 332 19.84 19.26 1.19
C ASP A 332 20.93 18.87 2.22
N GLU A 333 20.77 17.72 2.88
CA GLU A 333 21.71 17.17 3.86
C GLU A 333 22.67 16.12 3.27
N LEU A 334 22.40 15.64 2.06
CA LEU A 334 23.32 14.83 1.25
C LEU A 334 24.42 15.70 0.66
#